data_AF-A0AA97AUM4-F1
#
_entry.id   AF-A0AA97AUM4-F1
#
_cell.length_a   1.000
_cell.length_b   1.000
_cell.length_c   1.000
_cell.angle_alpha   90.00
_cell.angle_beta   90.00
_cell.angle_gamma   90.00
#
_symmetry.space_group_name_H-M   'P 1'
#
loop_
_entity.id
_entity.type
_entity.pdbx_description
1 polymer ?
#
loop_
_entity_poly.entity_id
_entity_poly.type
_entity_poly.pdbx_seq_one_letter_code
_entity_poly.pdbx_strand_id
1 'polypeptide(L)'
;MDQVKRRKPEDERRKEFKVRLPKWLCDETRKKIAASGMKQAHYVEHVLINAAHPDPSRMLAIDALKKINHDQARLGNLLNAVLTDPDLKSKFADIDELFGEIRNTQQTIKAKVLAL
;
A
#
# COMPACT_ATOMS: atom_id res chain seq x y z
N MET A 1 -29.47 -39.44 -39.39
CA MET A 1 -28.46 -38.43 -39.00
C MET A 1 -28.86 -37.90 -37.64
N ASP A 2 -28.24 -38.40 -36.57
CA ASP A 2 -28.56 -37.97 -35.21
C ASP A 2 -27.99 -36.59 -34.93
N GLN A 3 -28.85 -35.67 -34.49
CA GLN A 3 -28.45 -34.34 -34.06
C GLN A 3 -27.61 -34.45 -32.78
N VAL A 4 -26.34 -34.04 -32.88
CA VAL A 4 -25.44 -33.92 -31.73
C VAL A 4 -26.02 -32.90 -30.75
N LYS A 5 -26.62 -33.39 -29.65
CA LYS A 5 -27.03 -32.56 -28.52
C LYS A 5 -25.79 -31.91 -27.91
N ARG A 6 -25.60 -30.61 -28.15
CA ARG A 6 -24.56 -29.81 -27.49
C ARG A 6 -24.77 -29.91 -25.98
N ARG A 7 -23.78 -30.44 -25.24
CA ARG A 7 -23.80 -30.41 -23.77
C ARG A 7 -23.80 -28.95 -23.32
N LYS A 8 -24.71 -28.60 -22.41
CA LYS A 8 -24.67 -27.28 -21.74
C LYS A 8 -23.31 -27.13 -21.03
N PRO A 9 -22.70 -25.94 -20.99
CA PRO A 9 -21.52 -25.72 -20.17
C PRO A 9 -21.88 -26.16 -18.75
N GLU A 10 -21.04 -26.99 -18.14
CA GLU A 10 -21.23 -27.42 -16.76
C GLU A 10 -21.36 -26.16 -15.92
N ASP A 11 -22.56 -25.93 -15.38
CA ASP A 11 -22.75 -24.96 -14.30
C ASP A 11 -21.87 -25.46 -13.16
N GLU A 12 -20.64 -24.93 -13.08
CA GLU A 12 -19.80 -25.07 -11.90
C GLU A 12 -20.69 -24.68 -10.72
N ARG A 13 -21.15 -25.67 -9.97
CA ARG A 13 -22.00 -25.44 -8.80
C ARG A 13 -21.15 -24.69 -7.78
N ARG A 14 -21.19 -23.36 -7.86
CA ARG A 14 -20.60 -22.45 -6.88
C ARG A 14 -21.30 -22.77 -5.56
N LYS A 15 -20.58 -23.43 -4.66
CA LYS A 15 -21.11 -23.73 -3.31
C LYS A 15 -21.41 -22.40 -2.64
N GLU A 16 -22.65 -22.23 -2.21
CA GLU A 16 -23.03 -21.07 -1.40
C GLU A 16 -22.21 -21.09 -0.10
N PHE A 17 -21.52 -19.99 0.18
CA PHE A 17 -20.83 -19.79 1.46
C PHE A 17 -21.37 -18.54 2.12
N LYS A 18 -21.64 -18.62 3.43
CA LYS A 18 -22.13 -17.50 4.22
C LYS A 18 -20.95 -16.84 4.92
N VAL A 19 -20.72 -15.56 4.62
CA VAL A 19 -19.74 -14.74 5.33
C VAL A 19 -20.48 -13.78 6.25
N ARG A 20 -20.05 -13.72 7.52
CA ARG A 20 -20.49 -12.68 8.44
C ARG A 20 -19.53 -11.52 8.34
N LEU A 21 -20.04 -10.35 7.94
CA LEU A 21 -19.27 -9.12 7.87
C LEU A 21 -19.73 -8.15 8.96
N PRO A 22 -18.82 -7.29 9.47
CA PRO A 22 -19.20 -6.19 10.35
C PRO A 22 -20.23 -5.26 9.71
N LYS A 23 -21.12 -4.68 10.52
CA LYS A 23 -22.22 -3.81 10.04
C LYS A 23 -21.73 -2.66 9.16
N TRP A 24 -20.64 -1.99 9.55
CA TRP A 24 -20.06 -0.88 8.79
C TRP A 24 -19.64 -1.30 7.38
N LEU A 25 -19.06 -2.50 7.24
CA LEU A 25 -18.59 -3.03 5.96
C LEU A 25 -19.77 -3.47 5.07
N CYS A 26 -20.83 -3.99 5.67
CA CYS A 26 -22.09 -4.26 4.96
C CYS A 26 -22.69 -2.97 4.37
N ASP A 27 -22.70 -1.89 5.15
CA ASP A 27 -23.25 -0.60 4.73
C ASP A 27 -22.40 0.04 3.63
N GLU A 28 -21.07 -0.05 3.74
CA GLU A 28 -20.15 0.43 2.72
C GLU A 28 -20.28 -0.36 1.41
N THR A 29 -20.35 -1.69 1.51
CA THR A 29 -20.51 -2.56 0.34
C THR A 29 -21.83 -2.27 -0.39
N ARG A 30 -22.93 -2.08 0.35
CA ARG A 30 -24.22 -1.69 -0.25
C ARG A 30 -24.16 -0.37 -1.01
N LYS A 31 -23.46 0.64 -0.49
CA LYS A 31 -23.25 1.91 -1.18
C LYS A 31 -22.47 1.73 -2.48
N LYS A 32 -21.38 0.95 -2.44
CA LYS A 32 -20.56 0.67 -3.64
C LYS A 32 -21.29 -0.16 -4.68
N ILE A 33 -22.10 -1.13 -4.25
CA ILE A 33 -22.99 -1.92 -5.13
C ILE A 33 -23.99 -0.98 -5.82
N ALA A 34 -24.66 -0.11 -5.07
CA ALA A 34 -25.62 0.85 -5.62
C ALA A 34 -24.97 1.81 -6.64
N ALA A 35 -23.75 2.27 -6.36
CA ALA A 35 -22.98 3.12 -7.28
C ALA A 35 -22.53 2.38 -8.55
N SER A 36 -22.23 1.08 -8.45
CA SER A 36 -21.77 0.26 -9.58
C SER A 36 -22.88 -0.23 -10.51
N GLY A 37 -24.15 -0.20 -10.06
CA GLY A 37 -25.28 -0.78 -10.78
C GLY A 37 -25.24 -2.32 -10.89
N MET A 38 -24.27 -2.99 -10.25
CA MET A 38 -24.10 -4.44 -10.32
C MET A 38 -24.99 -5.17 -9.31
N LYS A 39 -25.36 -6.42 -9.60
CA LYS A 39 -25.95 -7.31 -8.60
C LYS A 39 -24.91 -7.64 -7.51
N GLN A 40 -25.34 -7.75 -6.25
CA GLN A 40 -24.44 -8.00 -5.12
C GLN A 40 -23.48 -9.18 -5.34
N ALA A 41 -23.97 -10.31 -5.88
CA ALA A 41 -23.13 -11.48 -6.16
C ALA A 41 -22.02 -11.18 -7.18
N HIS A 42 -22.34 -10.44 -8.25
CA HIS A 42 -21.37 -10.06 -9.28
C HIS A 42 -20.39 -9.01 -8.76
N TYR A 43 -20.83 -8.09 -7.90
CA TYR A 43 -19.95 -7.12 -7.27
C TYR A 43 -18.94 -7.81 -6.36
N VAL A 44 -19.38 -8.76 -5.54
CA VAL A 44 -18.50 -9.54 -4.65
C VAL A 44 -17.49 -10.36 -5.46
N GLU A 45 -17.94 -11.01 -6.53
CA GLU A 45 -17.05 -11.73 -7.45
C GLU A 45 -16.06 -10.80 -8.15
N HIS A 46 -16.52 -9.65 -8.66
CA HIS A 46 -15.66 -8.66 -9.28
C HIS A 46 -14.61 -8.12 -8.29
N VAL A 47 -14.98 -7.87 -7.04
CA VAL A 47 -14.02 -7.47 -6.00
C VAL A 47 -13.07 -8.62 -5.66
N LEU A 48 -13.53 -9.87 -5.58
CA LEU A 48 -12.65 -11.02 -5.33
C LEU A 48 -11.62 -11.25 -6.45
N ILE A 49 -12.02 -11.03 -7.71
CA ILE A 49 -11.16 -11.29 -8.88
C ILE A 49 -10.28 -10.06 -9.18
N ASN A 50 -10.82 -8.85 -9.04
CA ASN A 50 -10.17 -7.62 -9.50
C ASN A 50 -9.65 -6.72 -8.37
N ALA A 51 -9.97 -6.98 -7.10
CA ALA A 51 -9.29 -6.27 -6.03
C ALA A 51 -7.85 -6.74 -6.01
N ALA A 52 -6.94 -5.80 -6.28
CA ALA A 52 -5.57 -5.94 -5.86
C ALA A 52 -5.60 -6.10 -4.34
N HIS A 53 -5.55 -7.35 -3.85
CA HIS A 53 -5.24 -7.59 -2.45
C HIS A 53 -3.94 -6.84 -2.18
N PRO A 54 -3.87 -6.00 -1.13
CA PRO A 54 -2.63 -5.32 -0.79
C PRO A 54 -1.57 -6.41 -0.61
N ASP A 55 -0.63 -6.47 -1.55
CA ASP A 55 0.42 -7.48 -1.57
C ASP A 55 1.18 -7.37 -0.24
N PRO A 56 1.16 -8.40 0.61
CA PRO A 56 1.82 -8.36 1.91
C PRO A 56 3.30 -7.99 1.79
N SER A 57 3.93 -8.35 0.68
CA SER A 57 5.32 -8.01 0.35
C SER A 57 5.53 -6.50 0.19
N ARG A 58 4.53 -5.79 -0.37
CA ARG A 58 4.55 -4.33 -0.50
C ARG A 58 4.35 -3.63 0.85
N MET A 59 3.52 -4.18 1.74
CA MET A 59 3.38 -3.66 3.11
C MET A 59 4.68 -3.80 3.91
N LEU A 60 5.35 -4.95 3.83
CA LEU A 60 6.65 -5.16 4.47
C LEU A 60 7.72 -4.18 3.94
N ALA A 61 7.72 -3.92 2.63
CA ALA A 61 8.61 -2.94 2.03
C ALA A 61 8.34 -1.51 2.54
N ILE A 62 7.06 -1.13 2.70
CA ILE A 62 6.68 0.18 3.26
C ILE A 62 7.15 0.32 4.71
N ASP A 63 7.01 -0.72 5.53
CA ASP A 63 7.45 -0.67 6.93
C ASP A 63 8.98 -0.62 7.06
N ALA A 64 9.70 -1.30 6.17
CA ALA A 64 11.15 -1.15 6.07
C ALA A 64 11.57 0.27 5.67
N LEU A 65 10.88 0.90 4.71
CA LEU A 65 11.12 2.28 4.30
C LEU A 65 10.82 3.29 5.41
N LYS A 66 9.77 3.07 6.21
CA LYS A 66 9.47 3.91 7.38
C LYS A 66 10.58 3.85 8.41
N LYS A 67 11.15 2.66 8.66
CA LYS A 67 12.27 2.48 9.58
C LYS A 67 13.51 3.25 9.12
N ILE A 68 13.86 3.13 7.83
CA ILE A 68 14.96 3.90 7.23
C ILE A 68 14.75 5.40 7.40
N ASN A 69 13.53 5.90 7.16
CA ASN A 69 13.21 7.32 7.32
C ASN A 69 13.36 7.79 8.78
N HIS A 70 12.91 6.98 9.75
CA HIS A 70 13.09 7.27 11.16
C HIS A 70 14.57 7.34 11.56
N ASP A 71 15.38 6.39 11.07
CA ASP A 71 16.82 6.36 11.32
C ASP A 71 17.52 7.57 10.69
N GLN A 72 17.11 7.99 9.49
CA GLN A 72 17.60 9.21 8.84
C GLN A 72 17.25 10.48 9.63
N ALA A 73 16.02 10.60 10.14
CA ALA A 73 15.63 11.74 10.97
C ALA A 73 16.44 11.79 12.27
N ARG A 74 16.69 10.63 12.89
CA ARG A 74 17.53 10.53 14.08
C ARG A 74 18.99 10.92 13.78
N LEU A 75 19.55 10.48 12.66
CA LEU A 75 20.88 10.90 12.22
C LEU A 75 20.97 12.40 11.99
N GLY A 76 19.96 12.99 11.33
CA GLY A 76 19.86 14.44 11.17
C GLY A 76 19.85 15.17 12.52
N ASN A 77 19.07 14.70 13.49
CA ASN A 77 19.04 15.32 14.82
C ASN A 77 20.39 15.24 15.56
N LEU A 78 21.06 14.09 15.48
CA LEU A 78 22.39 13.89 16.07
C LEU A 78 23.44 14.80 15.43
N LEU A 79 23.45 14.89 14.10
CA LEU A 79 24.36 15.77 13.37
C LEU A 79 24.09 17.25 13.69
N ASN A 80 22.82 17.63 13.87
CA ASN A 80 22.46 19.01 14.20
C ASN A 80 22.93 19.38 15.62
N ALA A 81 22.84 18.43 16.55
CA ALA A 81 23.36 18.58 17.90
C ALA A 81 24.89 18.73 17.92
N VAL A 82 25.60 18.04 17.01
CA VAL A 82 27.06 18.17 16.85
C VAL A 82 27.45 19.52 16.23
N LEU A 83 26.70 20.01 15.24
CA LEU A 83 26.99 21.30 14.58
C LEU A 83 26.58 22.53 15.38
N THR A 84 25.72 22.38 16.38
CA THR A 84 25.36 23.47 17.31
C THR A 84 26.40 23.69 18.40
N ASP A 85 27.35 22.76 18.56
CA ASP A 85 28.54 22.94 19.38
C ASP A 85 29.60 23.80 18.62
N PRO A 86 29.93 25.00 19.11
CA PRO A 86 30.88 25.91 18.46
C PRO A 86 32.28 25.30 18.23
N ASP A 87 32.73 24.39 19.11
CA ASP A 87 34.05 23.76 19.01
C ASP A 87 34.12 22.67 17.92
N LEU A 88 32.97 22.05 17.63
CA LEU A 88 32.86 21.01 16.59
C LEU A 88 32.50 21.61 15.24
N LYS A 89 31.69 22.66 15.20
CA LYS A 89 31.27 23.35 13.97
C LYS A 89 32.44 23.81 13.10
N SER A 90 33.53 24.28 13.71
CA SER A 90 34.72 24.75 12.98
C SER A 90 35.56 23.63 12.34
N LYS A 91 35.36 22.37 12.76
CA LYS A 91 36.14 21.20 12.29
C LYS A 91 35.45 20.42 11.18
N PHE A 92 34.18 20.67 10.90
CA PHE A 92 33.36 19.81 10.06
C PHE A 92 32.55 20.58 9.01
N ALA A 93 33.24 21.30 8.12
CA ALA A 93 32.62 22.00 6.98
C ALA A 93 31.82 21.05 6.06
N ASP A 94 32.22 19.78 5.97
CA ASP A 94 31.60 18.76 5.11
C ASP A 94 30.26 18.21 5.68
N ILE A 95 29.89 18.53 6.94
CA ILE A 95 28.64 18.02 7.53
C ILE A 95 27.41 18.76 7.00
N ASP A 96 27.52 20.03 6.63
CA ASP A 96 26.42 20.76 6.00
C ASP A 96 26.04 20.15 4.64
N GLU A 97 27.02 19.62 3.90
CA GLU A 97 26.80 18.88 2.65
C GLU A 97 26.08 17.56 2.92
N LEU A 98 26.51 16.79 3.93
CA LEU A 98 25.83 15.56 4.40
C LEU A 98 24.36 15.83 4.79
N PHE A 99 24.06 16.98 5.39
CA PHE A 99 22.68 17.39 5.67
C PHE A 99 21.85 17.58 4.41
N GLY A 100 22.43 18.21 3.39
CA GLY A 100 21.82 18.35 2.07
C GLY A 100 21.52 16.99 1.45
N GLU A 101 22.48 16.06 1.48
CA GLU A 101 22.33 14.71 0.94
C GLU A 101 21.25 13.89 1.67
N ILE A 102 21.21 13.93 3.00
CA ILE A 102 20.16 13.25 3.79
C ILE A 102 18.78 13.78 3.41
N ARG A 103 18.63 15.10 3.29
CA ARG A 103 17.35 15.75 2.96
C ARG A 103 16.90 15.41 1.53
N ASN A 104 17.82 15.40 0.58
CA ASN A 104 17.56 14.98 -0.81
C ASN A 104 17.16 13.50 -0.89
N THR A 105 17.78 12.64 -0.08
CA THR A 105 17.44 11.23 0.00
C THR A 105 16.03 11.03 0.55
N GLN A 106 15.66 11.76 1.61
CA GLN A 106 14.30 11.74 2.17
C GLN A 106 13.24 12.18 1.16
N GLN A 107 13.50 13.25 0.40
CA GLN A 107 12.60 13.71 -0.66
C GLN A 107 12.44 12.66 -1.77
N THR A 108 13.54 12.04 -2.18
CA THR A 108 13.54 10.97 -3.20
C THR A 108 12.73 9.74 -2.74
N ILE A 109 12.90 9.31 -1.49
CA ILE A 109 12.13 8.20 -0.92
C ILE A 109 10.63 8.55 -0.87
N LYS A 110 10.29 9.76 -0.42
CA LYS A 110 8.89 10.22 -0.37
C LYS A 110 8.24 10.23 -1.75
N ALA A 111 8.95 10.69 -2.78
CA ALA A 111 8.45 10.70 -4.15
C ALA A 111 8.20 9.27 -4.68
N LYS A 112 9.13 8.33 -4.42
CA LYS A 112 8.97 6.92 -4.83
C LYS A 112 7.81 6.21 -4.12
N VAL A 113 7.56 6.52 -2.85
CA VAL A 113 6.44 5.96 -2.08
C VAL A 113 5.09 6.49 -2.57
N LEU A 114 5.00 7.75 -2.98
CA LEU A 114 3.76 8.35 -3.50
C LEU A 114 3.42 7.93 -4.94
N ALA A 115 4.39 7.41 -5.69
CA ALA A 115 4.20 6.96 -7.07
C ALA A 115 3.77 5.48 -7.17
N LEU A 116 3.71 4.75 -6.04
CA LEU A 116 3.24 3.37 -5.91
C LEU A 116 1.74 3.32 -5.55
#